data_AF-A0A7X0PD50-F1
#
_entry.id   AF-A0A7X0PD50-F1
#
_cell.length_a   1.000
_cell.length_b   1.000
_cell.length_c   1.000
_cell.angle_alpha   90.00
_cell.angle_beta   90.00
_cell.angle_gamma   90.00
#
_symmetry.space_group_name_H-M   'P 1'
#
loop_
_entity.id
_entity.type
_entity.pdbx_description
1 polymer ?
#
loop_
_entity_poly.entity_id
_entity_poly.type
_entity_poly.pdbx_seq_one_letter_code
_entity_poly.pdbx_strand_id
1 'polypeptide(L)' 'MPNTIPSIQEVRERLAPLGVPALHELADETSVPFATLVKIRSGYTPNPGIETVRKFYPSLKAKTSLRKRRKVA' A
#
# COMPACT_ATOMS: atom_id res chain seq x y z
N MET A 1 8.89 13.71 -15.82
CA MET A 1 8.41 13.28 -14.49
C MET A 1 9.32 12.14 -14.04
N PRO A 2 9.93 12.18 -12.85
CA PRO A 2 10.83 11.10 -12.43
C PRO A 2 10.02 9.82 -12.28
N ASN A 3 10.24 8.87 -13.21
CA ASN A 3 9.58 7.59 -13.26
C ASN A 3 10.27 6.63 -12.28
N THR A 4 10.39 7.04 -11.02
CA THR A 4 11.12 6.29 -10.00
C THR A 4 10.29 5.07 -9.64
N ILE A 5 10.79 3.90 -10.07
CA ILE A 5 10.20 2.62 -9.72
C ILE A 5 10.45 2.40 -8.22
N PRO A 6 9.41 2.20 -7.40
CA PRO A 6 9.60 1.98 -5.98
C PRO A 6 10.28 0.64 -5.72
N SER A 7 11.17 0.62 -4.72
CA SER A 7 11.71 -0.64 -4.22
C SER A 7 10.63 -1.40 -3.44
N ILE A 8 10.77 -2.72 -3.35
CA ILE A 8 9.85 -3.54 -2.55
C ILE A 8 9.84 -3.12 -1.07
N GLN A 9 10.99 -2.67 -0.56
CA GLN A 9 11.09 -2.18 0.81
C GLN A 9 10.25 -0.92 1.00
N GLU A 10 10.30 0.02 0.07
CA GLU A 10 9.48 1.23 0.14
C GLU A 10 7.97 0.89 0.07
N VAL A 11 7.59 -0.07 -0.77
CA VAL A 11 6.20 -0.56 -0.85
C VAL A 11 5.74 -1.11 0.50
N ARG A 12 6.60 -1.91 1.17
CA ARG A 12 6.32 -2.48 2.49
C ARG A 12 6.19 -1.41 3.57
N GLU A 13 7.11 -0.45 3.59
CA GLU A 13 7.09 0.67 4.55
C GLU A 13 5.80 1.48 4.44
N ARG A 14 5.27 1.65 3.22
CA ARG A 14 3.99 2.35 3.00
C ARG A 14 2.77 1.51 3.37
N LEU A 15 2.84 0.19 3.25
CA LEU A 15 1.78 -0.74 3.69
C LEU A 15 1.79 -0.96 5.21
N ALA A 16 2.94 -0.85 5.87
CA ALA A 16 3.11 -1.09 7.30
C ALA A 16 2.16 -0.29 8.21
N PRO A 17 1.95 1.03 8.01
CA PRO A 17 1.04 1.81 8.86
C PRO A 17 -0.45 1.57 8.57
N LEU A 18 -0.80 0.83 7.50
CA LEU A 18 -2.19 0.54 7.17
C LEU A 18 -2.72 -0.57 8.08
N GLY A 19 -3.76 -0.23 8.84
CA GLY A 19 -4.55 -1.20 9.60
C GLY A 19 -5.40 -2.08 8.67
N VAL A 20 -5.96 -3.15 9.24
CA VAL A 20 -6.81 -4.12 8.52
C VAL A 20 -7.95 -3.43 7.73
N PRO A 21 -8.71 -2.46 8.28
CA PRO A 21 -9.77 -1.80 7.52
C PRO A 21 -9.26 -1.09 6.27
N ALA A 22 -8.16 -0.36 6.38
CA ALA A 22 -7.58 0.38 5.25
C ALA A 22 -7.00 -0.55 4.17
N LEU A 23 -6.53 -1.73 4.56
CA LEU A 23 -6.09 -2.76 3.61
C LEU A 23 -7.28 -3.41 2.89
N HIS A 24 -8.43 -3.57 3.54
CA HIS A 24 -9.66 -4.00 2.87
C HIS A 24 -10.12 -2.95 1.85
N GLU A 25 -10.23 -1.68 2.25
CA GLU A 25 -10.58 -0.61 1.32
C GLU A 25 -9.61 -0.54 0.12
N LEU A 26 -8.31 -0.70 0.37
CA LEU A 26 -7.32 -0.74 -0.70
C LEU A 26 -7.50 -1.93 -1.64
N ALA A 27 -7.89 -3.10 -1.10
CA ALA A 27 -8.15 -4.28 -1.90
C ALA A 27 -9.35 -4.07 -2.83
N ASP A 28 -10.45 -3.52 -2.30
CA ASP A 28 -11.65 -3.19 -3.06
C ASP A 28 -11.38 -2.15 -4.15
N GLU A 29 -10.64 -1.08 -3.83
CA GLU A 29 -10.30 -0.01 -4.79
C GLU A 29 -9.40 -0.48 -5.94
N THR A 30 -8.53 -1.46 -5.70
CA THR A 30 -7.42 -1.78 -6.62
C THR A 30 -7.56 -3.14 -7.31
N SER A 31 -8.63 -3.88 -6.96
CA SER A 31 -8.84 -5.27 -7.41
C SER A 31 -7.66 -6.20 -7.08
N VAL A 32 -6.84 -5.84 -6.08
CA VAL A 32 -5.76 -6.68 -5.56
C VAL A 32 -6.28 -7.37 -4.31
N PRO A 33 -6.22 -8.71 -4.21
CA PRO A 33 -6.75 -9.41 -3.05
C PRO A 33 -6.13 -8.93 -1.74
N PHE A 34 -6.94 -8.76 -0.70
CA PHE A 34 -6.48 -8.37 0.64
C PHE A 34 -5.32 -9.25 1.13
N ALA A 35 -5.44 -10.58 0.95
CA ALA A 35 -4.40 -11.52 1.32
C ALA A 35 -3.07 -11.26 0.60
N THR A 36 -3.11 -10.76 -0.64
CA THR A 36 -1.92 -10.37 -1.40
C THR A 36 -1.26 -9.13 -0.79
N LEU A 37 -2.04 -8.10 -0.44
CA LEU A 37 -1.52 -6.91 0.25
C LEU A 37 -0.88 -7.28 1.59
N VAL A 38 -1.51 -8.17 2.35
CA VAL A 38 -0.97 -8.68 3.62
C VAL A 38 0.33 -9.45 3.42
N LYS A 39 0.40 -10.34 2.42
CA LYS A 39 1.62 -11.11 2.10
C LYS A 39 2.78 -10.23 1.64
N ILE A 40 2.48 -9.16 0.89
CA ILE A 40 3.49 -8.17 0.50
C ILE A 40 3.97 -7.41 1.74
N ARG A 41 3.04 -6.91 2.57
CA ARG A 41 3.34 -6.19 3.82
C ARG A 41 4.18 -7.01 4.80
N SER A 42 3.85 -8.29 4.99
CA SER A 42 4.59 -9.19 5.89
C SER A 42 5.91 -9.69 5.30
N GLY A 43 6.14 -9.45 4.02
CA GLY A 43 7.31 -9.92 3.29
C GLY A 43 7.29 -11.39 2.87
N TYR A 44 6.16 -12.09 3.06
CA TYR A 44 5.95 -13.45 2.56
C TYR A 44 6.11 -13.52 1.03
N THR A 45 5.73 -12.45 0.33
CA THR A 45 6.02 -12.30 -1.10
C THR A 45 7.29 -11.45 -1.25
N PRO A 46 8.45 -12.06 -1.55
CA PRO A 46 9.71 -11.32 -1.67
C PRO A 46 9.75 -10.44 -2.93
N ASN A 47 9.11 -10.88 -4.01
CA ASN A 47 9.07 -10.17 -5.28
C ASN A 47 7.66 -10.16 -5.87
N PRO A 48 6.78 -9.22 -5.47
CA PRO A 48 5.50 -9.04 -6.14
C PRO A 48 5.71 -8.50 -7.55
N GLY A 49 4.94 -9.01 -8.52
CA GLY A 49 4.99 -8.51 -9.89
C GLY A 49 4.73 -7.01 -9.96
N ILE A 50 5.45 -6.32 -10.85
CA ILE A 50 5.35 -4.86 -10.99
C ILE A 50 3.94 -4.38 -11.32
N GLU A 51 3.17 -5.18 -12.06
CA GLU A 51 1.78 -4.91 -12.40
C GLU A 51 0.86 -4.92 -11.18
N THR A 52 1.15 -5.78 -10.19
CA THR A 52 0.43 -5.76 -8.91
C THR A 52 0.75 -4.49 -8.14
N VAL A 53 2.04 -4.13 -8.04
CA VAL A 53 2.46 -2.91 -7.34
C VAL A 53 1.85 -1.66 -7.99
N ARG A 54 1.84 -1.60 -9.33
CA ARG A 54 1.27 -0.50 -10.12
C ARG A 54 -0.20 -0.25 -9.80
N LYS A 55 -0.99 -1.30 -9.52
CA LYS A 55 -2.43 -1.19 -9.23
C LYS A 55 -2.73 -0.44 -7.93
N PHE A 56 -1.95 -0.67 -6.87
CA PHE A 56 -2.29 -0.12 -5.54
C PHE A 56 -1.35 0.98 -5.04
N TYR A 57 -0.12 1.04 -5.54
CA TYR A 57 0.89 1.98 -5.05
C TYR A 57 0.49 3.48 -5.16
N PRO A 58 -0.21 3.94 -6.22
CA PRO A 58 -0.73 5.31 -6.27
C PRO A 58 -1.71 5.64 -5.14
N SER A 59 -2.60 4.69 -4.78
CA SER A 59 -3.60 4.85 -3.72
C SER A 59 -2.98 4.93 -2.32
N LEU A 60 -1.79 4.35 -2.12
CA LEU A 60 -1.03 4.49 -0.87
C LEU A 60 -0.62 5.94 -0.60
N LYS A 61 -0.24 6.69 -1.66
CA LYS A 61 0.19 8.08 -1.54
C LYS A 61 -0.95 8.98 -1.02
N ALA A 62 -2.18 8.71 -1.44
CA ALA A 62 -3.37 9.45 -1.01
C ALA A 62 -3.77 9.14 0.45
N LYS A 63 -3.67 7.88 0.87
CA LYS A 63 -4.12 7.44 2.21
C LYS A 63 -3.12 7.79 3.33
N THR A 64 -1.81 7.91 3.05
CA THR A 64 -0.82 8.40 4.03
C THR A 64 -1.07 9.86 4.44
N SER A 65 -1.56 10.71 3.54
CA SER A 65 -1.82 12.13 3.80
C SER A 65 -3.03 12.37 4.71
N LEU A 66 -3.97 11.42 4.76
CA LEU A 66 -5.25 11.57 5.47
C LEU A 66 -5.12 11.41 7.00
N ARG A 67 -4.08 10.73 7.50
CA ARG A 67 -3.88 10.53 8.95
C ARG A 67 -3.41 11.79 9.70
N LYS A 68 -3.06 12.88 9.02
CA LYS A 68 -2.57 14.12 9.67
C LYS A 68 -3.69 15.01 10.25
N ARG A 69 -4.97 14.64 10.13
CA ARG A 69 -6.14 15.43 10.59
C ARG A 69 -6.87 14.86 11.82
N ARG A 70 -6.12 14.39 12.82
CA ARG A 70 -6.62 14.21 14.19
C ARG A 70 -5.70 14.93 15.18
N LYS A 71 -5.69 16.25 15.12
CA LYS A 71 -5.31 17.09 16.26
C LYS A 71 -6.64 17.48 16.91
N VAL A 72 -7.01 16.75 17.96
CA VAL A 72 -8.16 17.10 18.81
C VAL A 72 -7.76 18.34 19.59
N ALA A 73 -8.65 19.33 19.62
CA ALA A 73 -8.52 20.56 20.39
C ALA A 73 -8.53 20.27 21.90
#